data_AF-A0A6B3SQZ9-F1
#
_entry.id   AF-A0A6B3SQZ9-F1
#
_cell.length_a   1.000
_cell.length_b   1.000
_cell.length_c   1.000
_cell.angle_alpha   90.00
_cell.angle_beta   90.00
_cell.angle_gamma   90.00
#
_symmetry.space_group_name_H-M   'P 1'
#
loop_
_entity.id
_entity.type
_entity.pdbx_description
1 polymer ?
#
loop_
_entity_poly.entity_id
_entity_poly.type
_entity_poly.pdbx_seq_one_letter_code
_entity_poly.pdbx_strand_id
1 'polypeptide(L)'
;MNNSNKVWSPKTVPNNLQTVLAVSAAWPLTPAQYRQAMAAKVERLFAAEPDHGRAALEMSDEGLPEMAAIARNQPPKDWPMAVMMSDSMMVLMNNIKWEKEGPTPILQLLHVRENLKDESLASLIEQM
;
A
#
# COMPACT_ATOMS: atom_id res chain seq x y z
N MET A 1 16.32 17.57 -4.58
CA MET A 1 16.00 17.34 -6.00
C MET A 1 14.54 16.90 -6.09
N ASN A 2 13.81 17.52 -7.01
CA ASN A 2 12.35 17.68 -7.06
C ASN A 2 11.66 16.41 -7.61
N ASN A 3 11.05 15.59 -6.76
CA ASN A 3 10.24 14.41 -7.18
C ASN A 3 8.82 14.42 -6.59
N SER A 4 8.40 15.56 -6.05
CA SER A 4 7.04 15.73 -5.52
C SER A 4 6.07 15.94 -6.68
N ASN A 5 5.16 14.98 -6.91
CA ASN A 5 3.76 15.17 -7.36
C ASN A 5 3.23 14.18 -8.41
N LYS A 6 4.00 13.17 -8.84
CA LYS A 6 3.44 12.12 -9.69
C LYS A 6 2.94 10.98 -8.79
N VAL A 7 1.64 10.99 -8.55
CA VAL A 7 0.91 9.93 -7.86
C VAL A 7 0.16 9.15 -8.92
N TRP A 8 0.21 7.83 -8.81
CA TRP A 8 -0.63 6.94 -9.59
C TRP A 8 -1.45 6.09 -8.64
N SER A 9 -2.72 5.89 -8.97
CA SER A 9 -3.67 5.07 -8.23
C SER A 9 -4.46 4.21 -9.22
N PRO A 10 -4.67 2.92 -8.93
CA PRO A 10 -5.46 2.04 -9.79
C PRO A 10 -6.91 2.52 -9.85
N LYS A 11 -7.51 2.58 -11.03
CA LYS A 11 -8.93 3.00 -11.18
C LYS A 11 -9.91 1.84 -11.21
N THR A 12 -9.40 0.62 -11.41
CA THR A 12 -10.25 -0.58 -11.52
C THR A 12 -10.64 -1.17 -10.17
N VAL A 13 -10.04 -0.67 -9.08
CA VAL A 13 -10.35 -1.06 -7.71
C VAL A 13 -11.38 -0.09 -7.08
N PRO A 14 -12.15 -0.54 -6.07
CA PRO A 14 -13.04 0.30 -5.27
C PRO A 14 -12.35 1.55 -4.69
N ASN A 15 -13.08 2.67 -4.56
CA ASN A 15 -12.53 3.97 -4.13
C ASN A 15 -11.74 3.92 -2.82
N ASN A 16 -12.18 3.12 -1.83
CA ASN A 16 -11.48 2.91 -0.57
C ASN A 16 -10.09 2.29 -0.77
N LEU A 17 -9.93 1.42 -1.77
CA LEU A 17 -8.65 0.80 -2.11
C LEU A 17 -7.79 1.69 -3.01
N GLN A 18 -8.36 2.66 -3.72
CA GLN A 18 -7.62 3.54 -4.61
C GLN A 18 -6.58 4.37 -3.87
N THR A 19 -6.94 4.89 -2.69
CA THR A 19 -6.00 5.64 -1.85
C THR A 19 -4.92 4.72 -1.30
N VAL A 20 -5.31 3.59 -0.71
CA VAL A 20 -4.39 2.63 -0.10
C VAL A 20 -3.42 2.02 -1.11
N LEU A 21 -3.84 1.85 -2.35
CA LEU A 21 -3.01 1.34 -3.45
C LEU A 21 -2.35 2.45 -4.27
N ALA A 22 -2.49 3.71 -3.88
CA ALA A 22 -1.82 4.80 -4.56
C ALA A 22 -0.31 4.77 -4.30
N VAL A 23 0.49 4.98 -5.34
CA VAL A 23 1.95 5.03 -5.24
C VAL A 23 2.49 6.35 -5.79
N SER A 24 3.63 6.77 -5.26
CA SER A 24 4.41 7.88 -5.81
C SER A 24 5.15 7.42 -7.08
N ALA A 25 4.44 7.29 -8.18
CA ALA A 25 5.00 6.96 -9.48
C ALA A 25 4.24 7.61 -10.65
N ALA A 26 4.90 7.69 -11.80
CA ALA A 26 4.34 8.25 -13.03
C ALA A 26 3.83 7.14 -13.96
N TRP A 27 2.66 7.34 -14.56
CA TRP A 27 2.20 6.50 -15.67
C TRP A 27 3.05 6.74 -16.94
N PRO A 28 3.31 5.73 -17.78
CA PRO A 28 2.91 4.32 -17.67
C PRO A 28 3.73 3.51 -16.66
N LEU A 29 3.03 2.68 -15.86
CA LEU A 29 3.63 1.77 -14.89
C LEU A 29 3.43 0.32 -15.34
N THR A 30 4.49 -0.48 -15.27
CA THR A 30 4.35 -1.94 -15.37
C THR A 30 3.97 -2.52 -13.99
N PRO A 31 3.37 -3.72 -13.94
CA PRO A 31 3.07 -4.39 -12.66
C PRO A 31 4.30 -4.53 -11.77
N ALA A 32 5.49 -4.77 -12.35
CA ALA A 32 6.74 -4.87 -11.62
C ALA A 32 7.17 -3.52 -11.01
N GLN A 33 7.09 -2.43 -11.78
CA GLN A 33 7.39 -1.08 -11.28
C GLN A 33 6.42 -0.67 -10.17
N TYR A 34 5.14 -1.03 -10.31
CA TYR A 34 4.14 -0.79 -9.27
C TYR A 34 4.46 -1.54 -7.97
N ARG A 35 4.81 -2.84 -8.06
CA ARG A 35 5.20 -3.61 -6.86
C ARG A 35 6.41 -3.00 -6.16
N GLN A 36 7.40 -2.51 -6.90
CA GLN A 36 8.55 -1.81 -6.33
C GLN A 36 8.13 -0.51 -5.64
N ALA A 37 7.22 0.26 -6.26
CA ALA A 37 6.73 1.50 -5.69
C ALA A 37 5.87 1.25 -4.42
N MET A 38 5.06 0.19 -4.41
CA MET A 38 4.32 -0.26 -3.22
C MET A 38 5.25 -0.75 -2.13
N ALA A 39 6.30 -1.51 -2.44
CA ALA A 39 7.28 -1.94 -1.44
C ALA A 39 7.97 -0.73 -0.77
N ALA A 40 8.40 0.25 -1.58
CA ALA A 40 8.98 1.49 -1.07
C ALA A 40 7.99 2.32 -0.26
N LYS A 41 6.70 2.25 -0.59
CA LYS A 41 5.63 2.89 0.19
C LYS A 41 5.46 2.22 1.56
N VAL A 42 5.32 0.89 1.59
CA VAL A 42 5.17 0.11 2.84
C VAL A 42 6.38 0.32 3.76
N GLU A 43 7.60 0.30 3.20
CA GLU A 43 8.83 0.59 3.96
C GLU A 43 8.80 1.98 4.60
N ARG A 44 8.34 3.01 3.88
CA ARG A 44 8.18 4.36 4.43
C ARG A 44 7.14 4.44 5.53
N LEU A 45 6.01 3.74 5.39
CA LEU A 45 4.96 3.71 6.42
C LEU A 45 5.50 3.09 7.72
N PHE A 46 6.24 1.99 7.63
CA PHE A 46 6.92 1.40 8.78
C PHE A 46 8.00 2.31 9.38
N ALA A 47 8.77 3.00 8.54
CA ALA A 47 9.81 3.92 8.99
C ALA A 47 9.26 5.19 9.65
N ALA A 48 8.08 5.65 9.23
CA ALA A 48 7.42 6.83 9.78
C ALA A 48 6.84 6.56 11.17
N GLU A 49 6.23 5.39 11.37
CA GLU A 49 5.54 5.03 12.61
C GLU A 49 5.81 3.57 13.02
N PRO A 50 7.03 3.24 13.50
CA PRO A 50 7.42 1.86 13.77
C PRO A 50 6.58 1.20 14.88
N ASP A 51 6.24 1.93 15.93
CA ASP A 51 5.43 1.42 17.05
C ASP A 51 3.98 1.19 16.63
N HIS A 52 3.39 2.11 15.86
CA HIS A 52 2.04 1.91 15.30
C HIS A 52 2.03 0.80 14.26
N GLY A 53 3.08 0.66 13.47
CA GLY A 53 3.19 -0.41 12.49
C GLY A 53 3.22 -1.79 13.15
N ARG A 54 3.92 -1.92 14.28
CA ARG A 54 3.88 -3.11 15.11
C ARG A 54 2.48 -3.38 15.66
N ALA A 55 1.87 -2.37 16.28
CA ALA A 55 0.55 -2.52 16.89
C ALA A 55 -0.51 -2.92 15.84
N ALA A 56 -0.47 -2.32 14.65
CA ALA A 56 -1.37 -2.66 13.55
C ALA A 56 -1.22 -4.13 13.14
N LEU A 57 0.01 -4.63 12.97
CA LEU A 57 0.24 -6.05 12.68
C LEU A 57 -0.26 -6.96 13.82
N GLU A 58 0.02 -6.64 15.08
CA GLU A 58 -0.39 -7.45 16.24
C GLU A 58 -1.91 -7.48 16.43
N MET A 59 -2.60 -6.36 16.18
CA MET A 59 -4.06 -6.24 16.29
C MET A 59 -4.81 -6.88 15.12
N SER A 60 -4.11 -7.28 14.06
CA SER A 60 -4.70 -7.89 12.86
C SER A 60 -5.15 -9.35 13.06
N ASP A 61 -4.86 -9.97 14.21
CA ASP A 61 -5.07 -11.41 14.45
C ASP A 61 -6.52 -11.86 14.20
N GLU A 62 -7.51 -10.98 14.41
CA GLU A 62 -8.94 -11.28 14.22
C GLU A 62 -9.38 -11.36 12.74
N GLY A 63 -8.60 -10.84 11.79
CA GLY A 63 -8.96 -10.80 10.36
C GLY A 63 -7.86 -11.24 9.40
N LEU A 64 -6.60 -11.00 9.75
CA LEU A 64 -5.40 -11.31 8.96
C LEU A 64 -4.36 -11.95 9.89
N PRO A 65 -4.55 -13.23 10.29
CA PRO A 65 -3.65 -13.92 11.22
C PRO A 65 -2.21 -13.99 10.71
N GLU A 66 -1.99 -13.93 9.40
CA GLU A 66 -0.65 -13.84 8.80
C GLU A 66 0.06 -12.52 9.11
N MET A 67 -0.68 -11.41 9.30
CA MET A 67 -0.09 -10.12 9.71
C MET A 67 0.39 -10.16 11.15
N ALA A 68 -0.41 -10.74 12.04
CA ALA A 68 0.00 -10.99 13.42
C ALA A 68 1.20 -11.95 13.48
N ALA A 69 1.23 -12.96 12.61
CA ALA A 69 2.36 -13.87 12.48
C ALA A 69 3.64 -13.18 12.01
N ILE A 70 3.56 -12.17 11.12
CA ILE A 70 4.72 -11.36 10.71
C ILE A 70 5.33 -10.63 11.92
N ALA A 71 4.50 -9.96 12.73
CA ALA A 71 4.97 -9.26 13.92
C ALA A 71 5.61 -10.19 14.95
N ARG A 72 5.07 -11.41 15.12
CA ARG A 72 5.55 -12.39 16.10
C ARG A 72 6.82 -13.12 15.64
N ASN A 73 6.94 -13.44 14.35
CA ASN A 73 7.95 -14.37 13.84
C ASN A 73 9.10 -13.70 13.09
N GLN A 74 8.96 -12.45 12.67
CA GLN A 74 9.96 -11.75 11.86
C GLN A 74 10.49 -10.52 12.58
N PRO A 75 11.78 -10.17 12.39
CA PRO A 75 12.32 -8.94 12.96
C PRO A 75 11.73 -7.72 12.23
N PRO A 76 11.62 -6.55 12.90
CA PRO A 76 10.97 -5.35 12.34
C PRO A 76 11.49 -4.88 10.98
N LYS A 77 12.79 -5.08 10.73
CA LYS A 77 13.44 -4.75 9.45
C LYS A 77 12.88 -5.54 8.25
N ASP A 78 12.32 -6.72 8.49
CA ASP A 78 11.85 -7.63 7.45
C ASP A 78 10.32 -7.52 7.26
N TRP A 79 9.60 -6.83 8.17
CA TRP A 79 8.15 -6.64 8.10
C TRP A 79 7.66 -6.05 6.77
N PRO A 80 8.26 -4.98 6.19
CA PRO A 80 7.77 -4.43 4.93
C PRO A 80 7.77 -5.46 3.80
N MET A 81 8.84 -6.24 3.71
CA MET A 81 8.96 -7.30 2.70
C MET A 81 7.97 -8.43 2.99
N ALA A 82 7.82 -8.82 4.24
CA ALA A 82 6.89 -9.86 4.66
C ALA A 82 5.42 -9.50 4.34
N VAL A 83 5.02 -8.25 4.61
CA VAL A 83 3.69 -7.73 4.25
C VAL A 83 3.51 -7.75 2.74
N MET A 84 4.50 -7.30 1.97
CA MET A 84 4.45 -7.33 0.50
C MET A 84 4.33 -8.74 -0.09
N MET A 85 4.81 -9.76 0.62
CA MET A 85 4.75 -11.17 0.24
C MET A 85 3.56 -11.92 0.84
N SER A 86 2.73 -11.26 1.64
CA SER A 86 1.53 -11.87 2.22
C SER A 86 0.49 -12.19 1.15
N ASP A 87 -0.30 -13.24 1.39
CA ASP A 87 -1.40 -13.63 0.52
C ASP A 87 -2.43 -12.50 0.37
N SER A 88 -2.76 -11.80 1.45
CA SER A 88 -3.75 -10.73 1.44
C SER A 88 -3.28 -9.51 0.62
N MET A 89 -2.01 -9.11 0.74
CA MET A 89 -1.44 -8.07 -0.14
C MET A 89 -1.40 -8.56 -1.60
N MET A 90 -1.07 -9.82 -1.86
CA MET A 90 -1.08 -10.37 -3.22
C MET A 90 -2.48 -10.38 -3.84
N VAL A 91 -3.51 -10.78 -3.09
CA VAL A 91 -4.92 -10.74 -3.51
C VAL A 91 -5.32 -9.30 -3.80
N LEU A 92 -4.98 -8.37 -2.91
CA LEU A 92 -5.28 -6.96 -3.07
C LEU A 92 -4.69 -6.38 -4.36
N MET A 93 -3.41 -6.67 -4.65
CA MET A 93 -2.74 -6.24 -5.88
C MET A 93 -3.26 -6.94 -7.14
N ASN A 94 -3.72 -8.20 -7.03
CA ASN A 94 -4.27 -8.96 -8.15
C ASN A 94 -5.65 -8.45 -8.61
N ASN A 95 -6.35 -7.68 -7.78
CA ASN A 95 -7.60 -7.02 -8.17
C ASN A 95 -7.40 -5.89 -9.21
N ILE A 96 -6.16 -5.44 -9.42
CA ILE A 96 -5.82 -4.40 -10.40
C ILE A 96 -5.87 -5.00 -11.81
N LYS A 97 -6.83 -4.55 -12.63
CA LYS A 97 -6.97 -4.99 -14.03
C LYS A 97 -6.09 -4.14 -14.93
N TRP A 98 -4.80 -4.49 -15.00
CA TRP A 98 -3.75 -3.74 -15.73
C TRP A 98 -4.10 -3.39 -17.18
N GLU A 99 -4.82 -4.25 -17.89
CA GLU A 99 -5.29 -4.02 -19.27
C GLU A 99 -6.30 -2.87 -19.41
N LYS A 100 -6.98 -2.52 -18.30
CA LYS A 100 -7.96 -1.44 -18.21
C LYS A 100 -7.39 -0.21 -17.52
N GLU A 101 -6.19 -0.27 -16.97
CA GLU A 101 -5.56 0.84 -16.24
C GLU A 101 -5.15 1.98 -17.17
N GLY A 102 -4.88 3.15 -16.59
CA GLY A 102 -4.48 4.34 -17.33
C GLY A 102 -3.92 5.42 -16.41
N PRO A 103 -3.72 6.64 -16.92
CA PRO A 103 -3.35 7.76 -16.06
C PRO A 103 -4.47 8.01 -15.03
N THR A 104 -4.08 8.31 -13.79
CA THR A 104 -5.03 8.65 -12.74
C THR A 104 -5.76 9.95 -13.09
N PRO A 105 -7.10 9.95 -13.18
CA PRO A 105 -7.89 11.16 -13.47
C PRO A 105 -7.63 12.28 -12.46
N ILE A 106 -7.73 13.55 -12.87
CA ILE A 106 -7.48 14.71 -12.01
C ILE A 106 -8.36 14.69 -10.74
N LEU A 107 -9.64 14.34 -10.87
CA LEU A 107 -10.56 14.25 -9.72
C LEU A 107 -10.12 13.17 -8.73
N GLN A 108 -9.65 12.03 -9.22
CA GLN A 108 -9.10 10.96 -8.39
C GLN A 108 -7.78 11.37 -7.75
N LEU A 109 -6.91 12.09 -8.48
CA LEU A 109 -5.65 12.64 -7.93
C LEU A 109 -5.90 13.60 -6.77
N LEU A 110 -6.92 14.46 -6.85
CA LEU A 110 -7.27 15.36 -5.76
C LEU A 110 -7.72 14.58 -4.52
N HIS A 111 -8.59 13.59 -4.70
CA HIS A 111 -9.07 12.75 -3.61
C HIS A 111 -7.95 11.92 -2.96
N VAL A 112 -7.10 11.29 -3.77
CA VAL A 112 -5.96 10.51 -3.30
C VAL A 112 -4.96 11.40 -2.58
N ARG A 113 -4.68 12.61 -3.08
CA ARG A 113 -3.74 13.53 -2.41
C ARG A 113 -4.24 14.08 -1.08
N GLU A 114 -5.54 14.26 -0.94
CA GLU A 114 -6.13 14.66 0.33
C GLU A 114 -5.95 13.55 1.36
N ASN A 115 -6.33 12.31 1.01
CA ASN A 115 -6.29 11.17 1.91
C ASN A 115 -4.88 10.56 2.10
N LEU A 116 -3.92 10.82 1.21
CA LEU A 116 -2.52 10.39 1.37
C LEU A 116 -1.84 10.98 2.61
N LYS A 117 -2.38 12.07 3.17
CA LYS A 117 -1.85 12.68 4.40
C LYS A 117 -2.24 11.89 5.66
N ASP A 118 -3.38 11.21 5.60
CA ASP A 118 -3.94 10.39 6.67
C ASP A 118 -3.63 8.90 6.46
N GLU A 119 -2.79 8.59 5.47
CA GLU A 119 -2.39 7.23 5.18
C GLU A 119 -1.47 6.68 6.27
N SER A 120 -1.92 5.58 6.88
CA SER A 120 -1.17 4.87 7.92
C SER A 120 -1.01 3.40 7.56
N LEU A 121 -0.08 2.71 8.23
CA LEU A 121 0.06 1.27 8.08
C LEU A 121 -1.22 0.52 8.51
N ALA A 122 -1.90 1.01 9.55
CA ALA A 122 -3.16 0.44 10.01
C ALA A 122 -4.24 0.48 8.91
N SER A 123 -4.39 1.63 8.24
CA SER A 123 -5.35 1.77 7.14
C SER A 123 -5.00 0.90 5.94
N LEU A 124 -3.73 0.61 5.67
CA LEU A 124 -3.35 -0.37 4.67
C LEU A 124 -3.77 -1.79 5.07
N ILE A 125 -3.53 -2.14 6.32
CA ILE A 125 -3.82 -3.46 6.88
C ILE A 125 -5.33 -3.72 6.97
N GLU A 126 -6.13 -2.74 7.37
CA GLU A 126 -7.59 -2.86 7.42
C GLU A 126 -8.26 -3.06 6.06
N GLN A 127 -7.56 -2.77 4.96
CA GLN A 127 -8.08 -2.86 3.60
C GLN A 127 -7.59 -4.12 2.86
N MET A 128 -6.77 -4.95 3.50
CA MET A 128 -6.36 -6.27 3.03
C MET A 128 -7.42 -7.31 3.42
#